data_AF-A0A428CVD8-F1
#
_entry.id   AF-A0A428CVD8-F1
#
_cell.length_a   1.000
_cell.length_b   1.000
_cell.length_c   1.000
_cell.angle_alpha   90.00
_cell.angle_beta   90.00
_cell.angle_gamma   90.00
#
_symmetry.space_group_name_H-M   'P 1'
#
loop_
_entity.id
_entity.type
_entity.pdbx_description
1 polymer ?
#
loop_
_entity_poly.entity_id
_entity_poly.type
_entity_poly.pdbx_seq_one_letter_code
_entity_poly.pdbx_strand_id
1 'polypeptide(L)'
;MAFFILVIAIAGGIFWFNRKSAIDKYTKKQELAMKILEKSKRIRLEVMADINELGGRMASADREQYISLTQERESLQETLETIEASIRAMESILQWRVDSSGGRLEIEKELSNLRRYSGLTLEELARDCGIVP
;
A
#
# COMPACT_ATOMS: atom_id res chain seq x y z
N MET A 1 43.96 22.59 14.42
CA MET A 1 42.73 22.83 15.19
C MET A 1 41.58 23.29 14.29
N ALA A 2 41.62 24.50 13.71
CA ALA A 2 40.52 25.03 12.87
C ALA A 2 40.15 24.15 11.66
N PHE A 3 41.15 23.59 10.95
CA PHE A 3 40.92 22.69 9.83
C PHE A 3 40.20 21.39 10.23
N PHE A 4 40.54 20.80 11.38
CA PHE A 4 39.87 19.59 11.88
C PHE A 4 38.43 19.89 12.31
N ILE A 5 38.18 21.04 12.94
CA ILE A 5 36.82 21.49 13.29
C ILE A 5 35.98 21.71 12.03
N LEU A 6 36.56 22.33 10.99
CA LEU A 6 35.91 22.53 9.70
C LEU A 6 35.52 21.19 9.05
N VAL A 7 36.43 20.21 9.04
CA VAL A 7 36.17 18.87 8.48
C VAL A 7 35.05 18.16 9.24
N ILE A 8 35.05 18.22 10.57
CA ILE A 8 33.99 17.61 11.41
C ILE A 8 32.64 18.31 11.15
N ALA A 9 32.62 19.64 11.04
CA ALA A 9 31.41 20.40 10.75
C ALA A 9 30.83 20.08 9.36
N ILE A 10 31.68 19.95 8.33
CA ILE A 10 31.25 19.58 6.97
C ILE A 10 30.75 18.13 6.95
N ALA A 11 31.48 17.19 7.54
CA ALA A 11 31.08 15.78 7.59
C ALA A 11 29.76 15.60 8.36
N GLY A 12 29.59 16.29 9.49
CA GLY A 12 28.35 16.32 10.26
C GLY A 12 27.18 16.92 9.49
N GLY A 13 27.41 18.03 8.78
CA GLY A 13 26.42 18.68 7.93
C GLY A 13 25.93 17.79 6.79
N ILE A 14 26.86 17.13 6.08
CA ILE A 14 26.54 16.17 5.00
C ILE A 14 25.75 14.99 5.55
N PHE A 15 26.19 14.42 6.67
CA PHE A 15 25.49 13.30 7.31
C PHE A 15 24.06 13.67 7.72
N TRP A 16 23.87 14.85 8.32
CA TRP A 16 22.55 15.34 8.71
C TRP A 16 21.64 15.58 7.50
N PHE A 17 22.18 16.19 6.43
CA PHE A 17 21.44 16.43 5.20
C PHE A 17 20.96 15.12 4.56
N ASN A 18 21.85 14.12 4.46
CA ASN A 18 21.51 12.78 3.95
C ASN A 18 20.44 12.10 4.79
N ARG A 19 20.53 12.18 6.13
CA ARG A 19 19.52 11.63 7.02
C ARG A 19 18.17 12.31 6.83
N LYS A 20 18.13 13.65 6.74
CA LYS A 20 16.90 14.41 6.54
C LYS A 20 16.23 14.08 5.20
N SER A 21 17.02 14.02 4.13
CA SER A 21 16.54 13.63 2.80
C SER A 21 15.97 12.21 2.78
N ALA A 22 16.64 11.25 3.45
CA ALA A 22 16.13 9.89 3.57
C ALA A 22 14.79 9.85 4.31
N ILE A 23 14.67 10.53 5.46
CA ILE A 23 13.41 10.59 6.21
C ILE A 23 12.28 11.14 5.33
N ASP A 24 12.50 12.27 4.65
CA ASP A 24 11.51 12.89 3.76
C ASP A 24 11.03 11.93 2.64
N LYS A 25 11.97 11.20 2.01
CA LYS A 25 11.65 10.19 0.99
C LYS A 25 10.67 9.14 1.53
N TYR A 26 10.96 8.54 2.68
CA TYR A 26 10.13 7.45 3.21
C TYR A 26 8.84 7.97 3.86
N THR A 27 8.83 9.18 4.40
CA THR A 27 7.59 9.84 4.85
C THR A 27 6.62 9.98 3.69
N LYS A 28 7.07 10.46 2.51
CA LYS A 28 6.22 10.55 1.31
C LYS A 28 5.68 9.19 0.86
N LYS A 29 6.51 8.14 0.92
CA LYS A 29 6.07 6.77 0.63
C LYS A 29 4.97 6.32 1.60
N GLN A 30 5.11 6.62 2.90
CA GLN A 30 4.09 6.28 3.89
C GLN A 30 2.81 7.10 3.71
N GLU A 31 2.90 8.38 3.36
CA GLU A 31 1.73 9.20 3.03
C GLU A 31 0.96 8.61 1.85
N LEU A 32 1.67 8.18 0.80
CA LEU A 32 1.06 7.53 -0.36
C LEU A 32 0.43 6.18 0.02
N ALA A 33 1.14 5.36 0.80
CA ALA A 33 0.63 4.09 1.30
C ALA A 33 -0.63 4.26 2.17
N MET A 34 -0.70 5.32 2.97
CA MET A 34 -1.90 5.65 3.76
C MET A 34 -3.09 5.97 2.86
N LYS A 35 -2.91 6.80 1.83
CA LYS A 35 -3.98 7.12 0.88
C LYS A 35 -4.49 5.87 0.16
N ILE A 36 -3.59 4.98 -0.25
CA ILE A 36 -3.96 3.68 -0.86
C ILE A 36 -4.73 2.85 0.16
N LEU A 37 -4.24 2.73 1.40
CA LEU A 37 -4.88 1.95 2.46
C LEU A 37 -6.31 2.41 2.73
N GLU A 38 -6.54 3.72 2.86
CA GLU A 38 -7.87 4.28 3.09
C GLU A 38 -8.82 3.97 1.94
N LYS A 39 -8.35 4.10 0.69
CA LYS A 39 -9.14 3.79 -0.49
C LYS A 39 -9.44 2.29 -0.60
N SER A 40 -8.44 1.44 -0.40
CA SER A 40 -8.61 -0.02 -0.40
C SER A 40 -9.58 -0.48 0.67
N LYS A 41 -9.54 0.11 1.88
CA LYS A 41 -10.50 -0.19 2.96
C LYS A 41 -11.93 0.19 2.58
N ARG A 42 -12.14 1.29 1.85
CA ARG A 42 -13.45 1.69 1.33
C ARG A 42 -13.97 0.69 0.29
N ILE A 43 -13.16 0.41 -0.73
CA ILE A 43 -13.53 -0.54 -1.80
C ILE A 43 -13.82 -1.92 -1.21
N ARG A 44 -13.05 -2.36 -0.20
CA ARG A 44 -13.32 -3.60 0.53
C ARG A 44 -14.76 -3.66 1.07
N LEU A 45 -15.23 -2.57 1.69
CA LEU A 45 -16.58 -2.52 2.24
C LEU A 45 -17.65 -2.52 1.13
N GLU A 46 -17.39 -1.83 0.03
CA GLU A 46 -18.27 -1.83 -1.15
C GLU A 46 -18.40 -3.24 -1.74
N VAL A 47 -17.29 -3.92 -2.00
CA VAL A 47 -17.27 -5.30 -2.52
C VAL A 47 -17.95 -6.29 -1.56
N MET A 48 -17.76 -6.14 -0.24
CA MET A 48 -18.46 -6.97 0.74
C MET A 48 -19.97 -6.74 0.72
N ALA A 49 -20.42 -5.51 0.49
CA ALA A 49 -21.84 -5.20 0.34
C ALA A 49 -22.41 -5.83 -0.94
N ASP A 50 -21.68 -5.74 -2.06
CA ASP A 50 -22.08 -6.34 -3.35
C ASP A 50 -22.20 -7.87 -3.25
N ILE A 51 -21.24 -8.52 -2.58
CA ILE A 51 -21.30 -9.98 -2.29
C ILE A 51 -22.54 -10.32 -1.46
N ASN A 52 -22.88 -9.50 -0.46
CA ASN A 52 -24.05 -9.74 0.37
C ASN A 52 -25.36 -9.56 -0.41
N GLU A 53 -25.45 -8.53 -1.27
CA GLU A 53 -26.59 -8.32 -2.16
C GLU A 53 -26.75 -9.50 -3.15
N LEU A 54 -25.65 -9.97 -3.74
CA LEU A 54 -25.65 -11.16 -4.59
C LEU A 54 -26.15 -12.40 -3.86
N GLY A 55 -25.74 -12.60 -2.60
CA GLY A 55 -26.27 -13.67 -1.76
C GLY A 55 -27.79 -13.62 -1.63
N GLY A 56 -28.37 -12.43 -1.50
CA GLY A 56 -29.82 -12.21 -1.52
C GLY A 56 -30.46 -12.58 -2.86
N ARG A 57 -29.87 -12.13 -3.99
CA ARG A 57 -30.35 -12.45 -5.34
C ARG A 57 -30.30 -13.95 -5.62
N MET A 58 -29.23 -14.63 -5.22
CA MET A 58 -29.06 -16.08 -5.37
C MET A 58 -30.13 -16.88 -4.62
N ALA A 59 -30.60 -16.41 -3.46
CA ALA A 59 -31.64 -17.10 -2.69
C ALA A 59 -33.00 -17.16 -3.41
N SER A 60 -33.24 -16.26 -4.36
CA SER A 60 -34.47 -16.19 -5.17
C SER A 60 -34.29 -16.60 -6.64
N ALA A 61 -33.08 -16.99 -7.03
CA ALA A 61 -32.72 -17.22 -8.42
C ALA A 61 -33.21 -18.59 -8.93
N ASP A 62 -33.60 -18.64 -10.22
CA ASP A 62 -33.77 -19.91 -10.94
C ASP A 62 -32.41 -20.55 -11.28
N ARG A 63 -32.44 -21.75 -11.87
CA ARG A 63 -31.22 -22.54 -12.13
C ARG A 63 -30.22 -21.84 -13.08
N GLU A 64 -30.69 -21.10 -14.07
CA GLU A 64 -29.82 -20.43 -15.05
C GLU A 64 -29.25 -19.15 -14.46
N GLN A 65 -30.08 -18.38 -13.76
CA GLN A 65 -29.66 -17.19 -13.01
C GLN A 65 -28.64 -17.55 -11.91
N TYR A 66 -28.83 -18.66 -11.22
CA TYR A 66 -27.94 -19.11 -10.15
C TYR A 66 -26.51 -19.37 -10.65
N ILE A 67 -26.35 -19.93 -11.85
CA ILE A 67 -25.02 -20.16 -12.45
C ILE A 67 -24.30 -18.84 -12.71
N SER A 68 -24.99 -17.87 -13.34
CA SER A 68 -24.42 -16.54 -13.60
C SER A 68 -24.05 -15.81 -12.31
N LEU A 69 -24.93 -15.86 -11.30
CA LEU A 69 -24.68 -15.22 -10.00
C LEU A 69 -23.53 -15.87 -9.23
N THR A 70 -23.32 -17.18 -9.40
CA THR A 70 -22.17 -17.88 -8.79
C THR A 70 -20.86 -17.38 -9.38
N GLN A 71 -20.79 -17.23 -10.71
CA GLN A 71 -19.59 -16.68 -11.37
C GLN A 71 -19.32 -15.23 -10.97
N GLU A 72 -20.37 -14.41 -10.87
CA GLU A 72 -20.26 -13.02 -10.39
C GLU A 72 -19.72 -12.96 -8.95
N ARG A 73 -20.24 -13.82 -8.08
CA ARG A 73 -19.77 -13.95 -6.70
C ARG A 73 -18.31 -14.39 -6.62
N GLU A 74 -17.89 -15.38 -7.41
CA GLU A 74 -16.49 -15.83 -7.47
C GLU A 74 -15.57 -14.68 -7.90
N SER A 75 -15.95 -13.92 -8.93
CA SER A 75 -15.17 -12.75 -9.40
C SER A 75 -15.04 -11.66 -8.34
N LEU A 76 -16.10 -11.37 -7.57
CA LEU A 76 -16.02 -10.42 -6.46
C LEU A 76 -15.18 -10.94 -5.30
N GLN A 77 -15.18 -12.26 -5.04
CA GLN A 77 -14.31 -12.86 -4.03
C GLN A 77 -12.83 -12.74 -4.42
N GLU A 78 -12.48 -12.99 -5.67
CA GLU A 78 -11.12 -12.77 -6.19
C GLU A 78 -10.69 -11.28 -6.08
N THR A 79 -11.63 -10.38 -6.36
CA THR A 79 -11.43 -8.93 -6.18
C THR A 79 -11.18 -8.59 -4.71
N LEU A 80 -11.96 -9.16 -3.79
CA LEU A 80 -11.81 -8.97 -2.35
C LEU A 80 -10.45 -9.46 -1.85
N GLU A 81 -10.00 -10.64 -2.28
CA GLU A 81 -8.68 -11.18 -1.94
C GLU A 81 -7.55 -10.26 -2.40
N THR A 82 -7.68 -9.71 -3.60
CA THR A 82 -6.72 -8.74 -4.16
C THR A 82 -6.66 -7.46 -3.33
N ILE A 83 -7.82 -6.93 -2.93
CA ILE A 83 -7.92 -5.73 -2.08
C ILE A 83 -7.31 -6.01 -0.69
N GLU A 84 -7.57 -7.17 -0.10
CA GLU A 84 -6.99 -7.55 1.18
C GLU A 84 -5.46 -7.68 1.11
N ALA A 85 -4.92 -8.26 0.04
CA ALA A 85 -3.48 -8.33 -0.17
C ALA A 85 -2.86 -6.92 -0.26
N SER A 86 -3.52 -5.99 -0.97
CA SER A 86 -3.13 -4.58 -1.03
C SER A 86 -3.15 -3.92 0.36
N ILE A 87 -4.22 -4.12 1.14
CA ILE A 87 -4.33 -3.60 2.52
C ILE A 87 -3.17 -4.10 3.39
N ARG A 88 -2.88 -5.41 3.37
CA ARG A 88 -1.79 -6.00 4.15
C ARG A 88 -0.44 -5.41 3.76
N ALA A 89 -0.19 -5.20 2.46
CA ALA A 89 1.04 -4.59 1.99
C ALA A 89 1.20 -3.14 2.49
N MET A 90 0.13 -2.34 2.43
CA MET A 90 0.17 -0.96 2.95
C MET A 90 0.37 -0.91 4.47
N GLU A 91 -0.33 -1.76 5.22
CA GLU A 91 -0.16 -1.87 6.67
C GLU A 91 1.27 -2.29 7.04
N SER A 92 1.86 -3.20 6.27
CA SER A 92 3.25 -3.63 6.43
C SER A 92 4.26 -2.50 6.18
N ILE A 93 3.98 -1.57 5.26
CA ILE A 93 4.80 -0.38 5.02
C ILE A 93 4.64 0.65 6.16
N LEU A 94 3.42 0.82 6.66
CA LEU A 94 3.06 1.87 7.62
C LEU A 94 3.49 1.56 9.06
N GLN A 95 3.66 0.30 9.43
CA GLN A 95 4.05 -0.09 10.80
C GLN A 95 5.47 0.37 11.18
N TRP A 96 6.34 0.63 10.19
CA TRP A 96 7.75 0.93 10.43
C TRP A 96 8.00 2.42 10.61
N ARG A 97 8.90 2.79 11.53
CA ARG A 97 9.24 4.19 11.77
C ARG A 97 10.34 4.70 10.83
N VAL A 98 10.07 5.79 10.12
CA VAL A 98 10.98 6.42 9.15
C VAL A 98 12.19 7.12 9.78
N ASP A 99 12.14 7.45 11.07
CA ASP A 99 13.22 8.13 11.80
C ASP A 99 14.44 7.22 12.02
N SER A 100 14.20 5.90 12.11
CA SER A 100 15.20 4.85 12.25
C SER A 100 15.73 4.34 10.90
N SER A 101 17.03 4.04 10.81
CA SER A 101 17.60 3.40 9.60
C SER A 101 17.05 2.00 9.36
N GLY A 102 16.82 1.23 10.44
CA GLY A 102 16.22 -0.10 10.35
C GLY A 102 14.79 -0.07 9.81
N GLY A 103 13.95 0.85 10.30
CA GLY A 103 12.59 1.00 9.79
C GLY A 103 12.57 1.39 8.31
N ARG A 104 13.47 2.28 7.86
CA ARG A 104 13.61 2.61 6.44
C ARG A 104 14.03 1.41 5.58
N LEU A 105 14.87 0.52 6.10
CA LEU A 105 15.27 -0.71 5.41
C LEU A 105 14.09 -1.68 5.24
N GLU A 106 13.29 -1.85 6.30
CA GLU A 106 12.09 -2.69 6.21
C GLU A 106 11.05 -2.10 5.26
N ILE A 107 10.84 -0.76 5.26
CA ILE A 107 9.97 -0.11 4.27
C ILE A 107 10.44 -0.40 2.84
N GLU A 108 11.73 -0.26 2.56
CA GLU A 108 12.28 -0.54 1.22
C GLU A 108 12.08 -2.01 0.81
N LYS A 109 12.21 -2.94 1.77
CA LYS A 109 11.94 -4.36 1.55
C LYS A 109 10.47 -4.63 1.24
N GLU A 110 9.54 -4.01 1.97
CA GLU A 110 8.10 -4.14 1.70
C GLU A 110 7.71 -3.53 0.35
N LEU A 111 8.31 -2.40 -0.03
CA LEU A 111 8.14 -1.82 -1.37
C LEU A 111 8.66 -2.75 -2.48
N SER A 112 9.78 -3.42 -2.24
CA SER A 112 10.33 -4.42 -3.16
C SER A 112 9.43 -5.65 -3.27
N ASN A 113 8.90 -6.14 -2.14
CA ASN A 113 7.95 -7.24 -2.11
C ASN A 113 6.67 -6.88 -2.86
N LEU A 114 6.10 -5.69 -2.64
CA LEU A 114 4.95 -5.20 -3.40
C LEU A 114 5.20 -5.29 -4.90
N ARG A 115 6.33 -4.77 -5.37
CA ARG A 115 6.68 -4.83 -6.79
C ARG A 115 6.87 -6.25 -7.30
N ARG A 116 7.48 -7.12 -6.50
CA ARG A 116 7.71 -8.52 -6.87
C ARG A 116 6.40 -9.31 -7.02
N TYR A 117 5.42 -9.07 -6.14
CA TYR A 117 4.18 -9.84 -6.12
C TYR A 117 3.08 -9.25 -7.00
N SER A 118 2.99 -7.92 -7.09
CA SER A 118 1.96 -7.23 -7.90
C SER A 118 2.46 -6.81 -9.29
N GLY A 119 3.77 -6.74 -9.50
CA GLY A 119 4.37 -6.13 -10.69
C GLY A 119 4.40 -4.60 -10.64
N LEU A 120 3.75 -3.96 -9.66
CA LEU A 120 3.57 -2.51 -9.59
C LEU A 120 4.46 -1.87 -8.52
N THR A 121 4.97 -0.68 -8.81
CA THR A 121 5.50 0.22 -7.78
C THR A 121 4.38 0.82 -6.95
N LEU A 122 4.71 1.38 -5.78
CA LEU A 122 3.72 2.08 -4.94
C LEU A 122 3.05 3.24 -5.68
N GLU A 123 3.81 3.98 -6.51
CA GLU A 123 3.31 5.07 -7.33
C GLU A 123 2.36 4.63 -8.44
N GLU A 124 2.66 3.50 -9.09
CA GLU A 124 1.78 2.92 -10.12
C GLU A 124 0.49 2.42 -9.47
N LEU A 125 0.60 1.70 -8.34
CA LEU A 125 -0.57 1.26 -7.57
C LEU A 125 -1.42 2.46 -7.10
N ALA A 126 -0.80 3.55 -6.66
CA ALA A 126 -1.51 4.77 -6.31
C ALA A 126 -2.29 5.32 -7.50
N ARG A 127 -1.67 5.37 -8.68
CA ARG A 127 -2.30 5.85 -9.91
C ARG A 127 -3.47 4.97 -10.34
N ASP A 128 -3.33 3.64 -10.25
CA ASP A 128 -4.42 2.69 -10.53
C ASP A 128 -5.58 2.88 -9.54
N CYS A 129 -5.24 3.24 -8.30
CA CYS A 129 -6.19 3.69 -7.30
C CYS A 129 -6.69 5.13 -7.52
N GLY A 130 -6.38 5.81 -8.64
CA GLY A 130 -6.80 7.19 -8.91
C GLY A 130 -6.26 8.23 -7.92
N ILE A 131 -5.17 7.91 -7.22
CA ILE A 131 -4.47 8.81 -6.31
C ILE A 131 -3.34 9.46 -7.10
N VAL A 132 -3.37 10.79 -7.19
CA VAL A 132 -2.27 11.56 -7.81
C VAL A 132 -1.12 11.65 -6.80
N PRO A 133 0.11 11.24 -7.16
CA PRO A 133 1.30 11.35 -6.31
C PRO A 133 1.64 12.79 -5.94
#